data_AF-A0A9C8SZA2-F1
#
_entry.id   AF-A0A9C8SZA2-F1
#
_cell.length_a   1.000
_cell.length_b   1.000
_cell.length_c   1.000
_cell.angle_alpha   90.00
_cell.angle_beta   90.00
_cell.angle_gamma   90.00
#
_symmetry.space_group_name_H-M   'P 1'
#
loop_
_entity.id
_entity.type
_entity.pdbx_description
1 polymer ?
#
loop_
_entity_poly.entity_id
_entity_poly.type
_entity_poly.pdbx_seq_one_letter_code
_entity_poly.pdbx_strand_id
1 'polypeptide(L)'
;MRTSDRGRLQQVMRMYARYRRAFPGVAEISARAALELTAGGLVVFVDIRDPAEQEVSMLPGAITGEELLADPERFVDRPLVAYCTVGYRSGKFVQRYSDRFSRLQNLEGGILAWL
;
A
#
# COMPACT_ATOMS: atom_id res chain seq x y z
N MET A 1 -20.44 21.52 5.05
CA MET A 1 -20.73 20.73 3.84
C MET A 1 -20.06 19.36 4.01
N ARG A 2 -20.84 18.28 4.25
CA ARG A 2 -20.27 16.93 4.40
C ARG A 2 -19.81 16.45 3.02
N THR A 3 -18.51 16.33 2.81
CA THR A 3 -17.97 15.69 1.60
C THR A 3 -18.49 14.26 1.54
N SER A 4 -19.11 13.87 0.43
CA SER A 4 -19.48 12.47 0.18
C SER A 4 -18.22 11.60 0.13
N ASP A 5 -18.33 10.31 0.40
CA ASP A 5 -17.18 9.39 0.37
C ASP A 5 -16.49 9.41 -1.00
N ARG A 6 -17.29 9.53 -2.07
CA ARG A 6 -16.81 9.77 -3.44
C ARG A 6 -16.00 11.07 -3.57
N GLY A 7 -16.40 12.15 -2.88
CA GLY A 7 -15.68 13.42 -2.86
C GLY A 7 -14.34 13.34 -2.13
N ARG A 8 -14.28 12.61 -1.01
CA ARG A 8 -13.04 12.36 -0.26
C ARG A 8 -12.06 11.52 -1.09
N LEU A 9 -12.54 10.42 -1.67
CA LEU A 9 -11.73 9.56 -2.54
C LEU A 9 -11.15 10.35 -3.72
N GLN A 10 -11.95 11.19 -4.38
CA GLN A 10 -11.43 12.04 -5.46
C GLN A 10 -10.33 13.00 -4.98
N GLN A 11 -10.43 13.55 -3.77
CA GLN A 11 -9.40 14.42 -3.22
C GLN A 11 -8.11 13.66 -2.93
N VAL A 12 -8.21 12.46 -2.35
CA VAL A 12 -7.08 11.55 -2.12
C VAL A 12 -6.40 11.21 -3.44
N MET A 13 -7.17 10.79 -4.45
CA MET A 13 -6.62 10.41 -5.75
C MET A 13 -5.97 11.59 -6.49
N ARG A 14 -6.50 12.82 -6.38
CA ARG A 14 -5.83 14.03 -6.91
C ARG A 14 -4.50 14.32 -6.20
N MET A 15 -4.42 14.06 -4.90
CA MET A 15 -3.18 14.18 -4.16
C MET A 15 -2.18 13.10 -4.59
N TYR A 16 -2.63 11.85 -4.65
CA TYR A 16 -1.82 10.71 -5.07
C TYR A 16 -1.26 10.85 -6.49
N ALA A 17 -2.06 11.35 -7.44
CA ALA A 17 -1.63 11.59 -8.81
C ALA A 17 -0.42 12.55 -8.92
N ARG A 18 -0.22 13.45 -7.94
CA ARG A 18 0.98 14.29 -7.86
C ARG A 18 2.17 13.53 -7.28
N TYR A 19 1.93 12.76 -6.22
CA TYR A 19 2.97 11.97 -5.55
C TYR A 19 3.57 10.87 -6.43
N ARG A 20 2.74 10.15 -7.21
CA ARG A 20 3.23 9.05 -8.05
C ARG A 20 4.24 9.45 -9.12
N ARG A 21 4.32 10.74 -9.45
CA ARG A 21 5.36 11.29 -10.35
C ARG A 21 6.77 11.11 -9.79
N ALA A 22 6.94 10.95 -8.49
CA ALA A 22 8.24 10.75 -7.84
C ALA A 22 8.78 9.31 -7.98
N PHE A 23 7.97 8.37 -8.47
CA PHE A 23 8.32 6.97 -8.63
C PHE A 23 7.70 6.37 -9.90
N PRO A 24 8.09 6.87 -11.09
CA PRO A 24 7.54 6.40 -12.35
C PRO A 24 7.81 4.90 -12.55
N GLY A 25 6.83 4.18 -13.10
CA GLY A 25 6.97 2.76 -13.43
C GLY A 25 6.83 1.79 -12.25
N VAL A 26 6.58 2.28 -11.04
CA VAL A 26 6.25 1.42 -9.89
C VAL A 26 4.96 0.65 -10.16
N ALA A 27 4.97 -0.65 -9.85
CA ALA A 27 3.78 -1.47 -9.90
C ALA A 27 2.77 -1.02 -8.83
N GLU A 28 1.52 -0.86 -9.24
CA GLU A 28 0.46 -0.28 -8.41
C GLU A 28 -0.77 -1.18 -8.43
N ILE A 29 -1.62 -1.06 -7.41
CA ILE A 29 -2.91 -1.74 -7.31
C ILE A 29 -3.94 -0.80 -6.68
N SER A 30 -5.15 -0.78 -7.25
CA SER A 30 -6.27 -0.04 -6.67
C SER A 30 -6.80 -0.72 -5.41
N ALA A 31 -7.42 0.04 -4.50
CA ALA A 31 -8.04 -0.53 -3.30
C ALA A 31 -9.08 -1.61 -3.64
N ARG A 32 -9.86 -1.41 -4.71
CA ARG A 32 -10.83 -2.41 -5.18
C ARG A 32 -10.16 -3.72 -5.59
N ALA A 33 -9.12 -3.66 -6.42
CA ALA A 33 -8.42 -4.87 -6.86
C ALA A 33 -7.69 -5.56 -5.68
N ALA A 34 -7.14 -4.79 -4.74
CA ALA A 34 -6.53 -5.34 -3.53
C ALA A 34 -7.56 -6.06 -2.63
N LEU A 35 -8.78 -5.52 -2.48
CA LEU A 35 -9.88 -6.18 -1.77
C LEU A 35 -10.26 -7.53 -2.40
N GLU A 36 -10.28 -7.61 -3.74
CA GLU A 36 -10.57 -8.86 -4.46
C GLU A 36 -9.50 -9.94 -4.18
N LEU A 37 -8.22 -9.55 -4.03
CA LEU A 37 -7.15 -10.48 -3.64
C LEU A 37 -7.26 -10.93 -2.18
N THR A 38 -7.71 -10.06 -1.27
CA THR A 38 -7.95 -10.39 0.13
C THR A 38 -9.01 -11.45 0.29
N ALA A 39 -10.10 -11.38 -0.49
CA ALA A 39 -11.17 -12.38 -0.46
C ALA A 39 -10.68 -13.81 -0.81
N GLY A 40 -9.59 -13.92 -1.59
CA GLY A 40 -8.94 -15.20 -1.90
C GLY A 40 -7.90 -15.65 -0.88
N GLY A 41 -7.59 -14.84 0.16
CA GLY A 41 -6.54 -15.14 1.15
C GLY A 41 -5.11 -15.08 0.59
N LEU A 42 -4.91 -14.48 -0.58
CA LEU A 42 -3.66 -14.58 -1.32
C LEU A 42 -2.66 -13.46 -0.99
N VAL A 43 -3.14 -12.29 -0.53
CA VAL A 43 -2.34 -11.08 -0.38
C VAL A 43 -1.83 -10.87 1.05
N VAL A 44 -0.61 -10.34 1.16
CA VAL A 44 -0.08 -9.78 2.42
C VAL A 44 0.02 -8.27 2.28
N PHE A 45 -0.62 -7.55 3.19
CA PHE A 45 -0.46 -6.10 3.27
C PHE A 45 0.80 -5.74 4.06
N VAL A 46 1.51 -4.71 3.60
CA VAL A 46 2.77 -4.26 4.21
C VAL A 46 2.63 -2.79 4.58
N ASP A 47 2.60 -2.49 5.87
CA ASP A 47 2.49 -1.14 6.38
C ASP A 47 3.85 -0.45 6.45
N ILE A 48 4.00 0.63 5.69
CA ILE A 48 5.23 1.45 5.59
C ILE A 48 5.07 2.77 6.36
N ARG A 49 4.04 2.90 7.21
CA ARG A 49 3.90 4.05 8.11
C ARG A 49 4.84 3.89 9.30
N ASP A 50 5.01 4.97 10.06
CA ASP A 50 5.85 4.96 11.25
C ASP A 50 5.16 4.21 12.41
N PRO A 51 5.90 3.68 13.40
CA PRO A 51 5.32 2.84 14.46
C PRO A 51 4.12 3.46 15.18
N ALA A 52 4.17 4.75 15.49
CA ALA A 52 3.05 5.44 16.14
C ALA A 52 1.76 5.44 15.30
N GLU A 53 1.85 5.43 13.95
CA GLU A 53 0.69 5.30 13.08
C GLU A 53 0.18 3.86 12.99
N GLN A 54 1.10 2.89 13.06
CA GLN A 54 0.79 1.45 13.04
C GLN A 54 0.07 1.03 14.34
N GLU A 55 0.52 1.54 15.49
CA GLU A 55 -0.08 1.29 16.82
C GLU A 55 -1.53 1.75 16.92
N VAL A 56 -1.93 2.80 16.18
CA VAL A 56 -3.32 3.24 16.14
C VAL A 56 -4.21 2.19 15.48
N SER A 57 -3.80 1.70 14.31
CA SER A 57 -4.44 0.58 13.61
C SER A 57 -3.65 0.20 12.36
N MET A 58 -3.79 -1.06 11.93
CA MET A 58 -3.28 -1.58 10.67
C MET A 58 -4.38 -2.31 9.91
N LEU A 59 -4.19 -2.55 8.62
CA LEU A 59 -5.08 -3.46 7.88
C LEU A 59 -5.01 -4.87 8.51
N PRO A 60 -6.12 -5.61 8.60
CA PRO A 60 -6.13 -6.93 9.23
C PRO A 60 -5.09 -7.87 8.61
N GLY A 61 -4.22 -8.45 9.43
CA GLY A 61 -3.16 -9.36 8.99
C GLY A 61 -2.00 -8.70 8.24
N ALA A 62 -1.94 -7.37 8.21
CA ALA A 62 -0.78 -6.65 7.69
C ALA A 62 0.45 -6.88 8.58
N ILE A 63 1.62 -6.81 7.95
CA ILE A 63 2.93 -6.80 8.61
C ILE A 63 3.60 -5.44 8.39
N THR A 64 4.61 -5.09 9.17
CA THR A 64 5.40 -3.88 8.94
C THR A 64 6.43 -4.07 7.82
N GLY A 65 6.93 -2.95 7.29
CA GLY A 65 8.08 -2.96 6.40
C GLY A 65 9.33 -3.60 7.04
N GLU A 66 9.55 -3.42 8.36
CA GLU A 66 10.66 -4.08 9.06
C GLU A 66 10.48 -5.59 9.10
N GLU A 67 9.28 -6.09 9.42
CA GLU A 67 8.98 -7.52 9.47
C GLU A 67 9.20 -8.19 8.10
N LEU A 68 8.77 -7.54 7.01
CA LEU A 68 9.02 -8.02 5.65
C LEU A 68 10.51 -8.14 5.34
N LEU A 69 11.31 -7.15 5.75
CA LEU A 69 12.73 -7.10 5.43
C LEU A 69 13.58 -8.01 6.32
N ALA A 70 13.09 -8.35 7.52
CA ALA A 70 13.73 -9.28 8.45
C ALA A 70 13.68 -10.73 7.96
N ASP A 71 12.59 -11.14 7.29
CA ASP A 71 12.41 -12.49 6.75
C ASP A 71 11.89 -12.46 5.29
N PRO A 72 12.70 -11.98 4.34
CA PRO A 72 12.31 -11.77 2.95
C PRO A 72 11.90 -13.07 2.22
N GLU A 73 12.53 -14.19 2.54
CA GLU A 73 12.39 -15.47 1.84
C GLU A 73 10.99 -16.03 2.03
N ARG A 74 10.39 -15.79 3.20
CA ARG A 74 9.01 -16.14 3.50
C ARG A 74 7.99 -15.43 2.61
N PHE A 75 8.34 -14.29 2.02
CA PHE A 75 7.41 -13.41 1.30
C PHE A 75 7.72 -13.24 -0.19
N VAL A 76 8.89 -13.67 -0.67
CA VAL A 76 9.39 -13.40 -2.03
C VAL A 76 8.41 -13.76 -3.15
N ASP A 77 7.67 -14.87 -3.01
CA ASP A 77 6.72 -15.37 -4.01
C ASP A 77 5.26 -14.96 -3.76
N ARG A 78 5.00 -14.25 -2.66
CA ARG A 78 3.65 -13.84 -2.26
C ARG A 78 3.23 -12.54 -2.96
N PRO A 79 1.94 -12.36 -3.28
CA PRO A 79 1.40 -11.04 -3.59
C PRO A 79 1.54 -10.11 -2.39
N LEU A 80 2.29 -9.03 -2.55
CA LEU A 80 2.53 -8.05 -1.49
C LEU A 80 1.93 -6.70 -1.88
N VAL A 81 1.18 -6.08 -0.98
CA VAL A 81 0.60 -4.75 -1.19
C VAL A 81 1.11 -3.81 -0.11
N ALA A 82 2.08 -2.98 -0.47
CA ALA A 82 2.60 -1.96 0.41
C ALA A 82 1.65 -0.76 0.47
N TYR A 83 1.39 -0.26 1.68
CA TYR A 83 0.58 0.93 1.87
C TYR A 83 1.22 1.86 2.91
N CYS A 84 0.86 3.13 2.80
CA CYS A 84 1.04 4.11 3.86
C CYS A 84 -0.22 4.98 3.94
N THR A 85 -0.13 6.19 4.51
CA THR A 85 -1.29 7.09 4.58
C THR A 85 -1.90 7.40 3.21
N VAL A 86 -1.06 7.79 2.24
CA VAL A 86 -1.53 8.27 0.91
C VAL A 86 -0.75 7.70 -0.27
N GLY A 87 -0.02 6.62 -0.08
CA GLY A 87 0.69 5.91 -1.16
C GLY A 87 2.05 6.49 -1.55
N TYR A 88 2.54 7.57 -0.93
CA TYR A 88 3.87 8.13 -1.25
C TYR A 88 5.03 7.29 -0.67
N ARG A 89 5.07 7.12 0.65
CA ARG A 89 6.12 6.34 1.34
C ARG A 89 6.17 4.90 0.82
N SER A 90 5.01 4.27 0.66
CA SER A 90 4.90 2.91 0.09
C SER A 90 5.30 2.87 -1.39
N GLY A 91 4.99 3.88 -2.19
CA GLY A 91 5.47 3.96 -3.58
C GLY A 91 6.99 3.99 -3.68
N LYS A 92 7.65 4.78 -2.82
CA LYS A 92 9.13 4.80 -2.70
C LYS A 92 9.68 3.47 -2.20
N PHE A 93 8.96 2.78 -1.32
CA PHE A 93 9.34 1.45 -0.84
C PHE A 93 9.28 0.42 -1.97
N VAL A 94 8.19 0.37 -2.74
CA VAL A 94 8.08 -0.53 -3.89
C VAL A 94 9.16 -0.23 -4.93
N GLN A 95 9.40 1.05 -5.24
CA GLN A 95 10.50 1.45 -6.13
C GLN A 95 11.86 0.88 -5.69
N ARG A 96 12.11 0.82 -4.38
CA ARG A 96 13.40 0.37 -3.84
C ARG A 96 13.55 -1.14 -3.81
N TYR A 97 12.44 -1.87 -3.65
CA TYR A 97 12.47 -3.30 -3.35
C TYR A 97 11.78 -4.18 -4.40
N SER A 98 11.35 -3.62 -5.54
CA SER A 98 10.74 -4.39 -6.63
C SER A 98 11.64 -5.49 -7.20
N ASP A 99 12.96 -5.28 -7.19
CA ASP A 99 13.93 -6.29 -7.66
C ASP A 99 14.04 -7.49 -6.72
N ARG A 100 13.66 -7.30 -5.45
CA ARG A 100 13.67 -8.33 -4.42
C ARG A 100 12.30 -9.03 -4.29
N PHE A 101 11.22 -8.32 -4.56
CA PHE A 101 9.85 -8.81 -4.42
C PHE A 101 9.08 -8.55 -5.71
N SER A 102 9.09 -9.53 -6.62
CA SER A 102 8.54 -9.40 -7.98
C SER A 102 7.03 -9.11 -8.03
N ARG A 103 6.31 -9.42 -6.95
CA ARG A 103 4.86 -9.22 -6.81
C ARG A 103 4.51 -8.14 -5.77
N LEU A 104 5.45 -7.23 -5.50
CA LEU A 104 5.25 -6.09 -4.63
C LEU A 104 4.61 -4.92 -5.38
N GLN A 105 3.43 -4.51 -4.92
CA GLN A 105 2.65 -3.42 -5.52
C GLN A 105 2.33 -2.34 -4.50
N ASN A 106 2.27 -1.09 -4.96
CA ASN A 106 1.87 0.03 -4.13
C ASN A 106 0.35 0.19 -4.13
N LEU A 107 -0.26 0.36 -2.96
CA LEU A 107 -1.68 0.68 -2.84
C LEU A 107 -1.94 2.12 -3.26
N GLU A 108 -2.66 2.31 -4.37
CA GLU A 108 -3.00 3.64 -4.89
C GLU A 108 -3.76 4.46 -3.85
N GLY A 109 -3.27 5.65 -3.53
CA GLY A 109 -3.90 6.52 -2.54
C GLY A 109 -3.77 6.05 -1.08
N GLY A 110 -3.03 4.97 -0.81
CA GLY A 110 -2.77 4.45 0.53
C GLY A 110 -4.03 4.07 1.30
N ILE A 111 -3.93 4.02 2.63
CA ILE A 111 -5.04 3.66 3.52
C ILE A 111 -6.21 4.66 3.41
N LEU A 112 -5.96 5.91 3.01
CA LEU A 112 -7.03 6.89 2.79
C LEU A 112 -7.92 6.58 1.59
N ALA A 113 -7.45 5.78 0.62
CA ALA A 113 -8.25 5.28 -0.49
C ALA A 113 -8.88 3.89 -0.21
N TRP A 114 -8.50 3.27 0.91
CA TRP A 114 -9.06 2.00 1.39
C TRP A 114 -10.37 2.18 2.16
N LEU A 115 -10.52 3.33 2.84
CA LEU A 115 -11.68 3.68 3.66
C LEU A 115 -12.93 4.03 2.85
#